data_AF-A0A7H9B4U3-F1
#
_entry.id   AF-A0A7H9B4U3-F1
#
_cell.length_a   1.000
_cell.length_b   1.000
_cell.length_c   1.000
_cell.angle_alpha   90.00
_cell.angle_beta   90.00
_cell.angle_gamma   90.00
#
_symmetry.space_group_name_H-M   'P 1'
#
loop_
_entity.id
_entity.type
_entity.pdbx_description
1 polymer ?
#
loop_
_entity_poly.entity_id
_entity_poly.type
_entity_poly.pdbx_seq_one_letter_code
_entity_poly.pdbx_strand_id
1 'polypeptide(L)'
;MTGNDNITSKYHKQALEEYKEISQEEDPDAWDERISNTGCYVENLALQLCHADTGDWRQCFQEMSLFRECWSQNGNRERIDTVDRDNSQS
;
A
#
# COMPACT_ATOMS: atom_id res chain seq x y z
N MET A 1 -10.95 23.88 10.32
CA MET A 1 -10.20 24.38 9.16
C MET A 1 -8.80 23.81 9.34
N THR A 2 -8.33 22.76 8.67
CA THR A 2 -8.47 22.33 7.27
C THR A 2 -8.56 20.80 7.20
N GLY A 3 -9.59 20.29 6.52
CA GLY A 3 -9.50 18.95 5.91
C GLY A 3 -8.71 19.09 4.60
N ASN A 4 -8.04 18.01 4.19
CA ASN A 4 -7.23 17.85 2.96
C ASN A 4 -5.74 18.21 3.00
N ASP A 5 -5.06 18.08 4.14
CA ASP A 5 -3.58 18.05 4.16
C ASP A 5 -2.99 16.62 4.05
N ASN A 6 -3.82 15.57 3.93
CA ASN A 6 -3.34 14.17 3.84
C ASN A 6 -2.77 13.77 2.47
N ILE A 7 -2.97 14.58 1.42
CA ILE A 7 -2.42 14.38 0.05
C ILE A 7 -1.14 15.21 -0.15
N THR A 8 -0.22 15.22 0.83
CA THR A 8 0.93 16.15 0.79
C THR A 8 2.31 15.52 0.94
N SER A 9 2.41 14.21 1.20
CA SER A 9 3.71 13.52 1.15
C SER A 9 4.21 13.42 -0.30
N LYS A 10 5.51 13.66 -0.52
CA LYS A 10 6.14 13.50 -1.83
C LYS A 10 5.96 12.07 -2.37
N TYR A 11 5.96 11.08 -1.47
CA TYR A 11 5.79 9.67 -1.82
C TYR A 11 4.38 9.36 -2.31
N HIS A 12 3.36 10.00 -1.74
CA HIS A 12 1.96 9.80 -2.17
C HIS A 12 1.69 10.43 -3.53
N LYS A 13 2.30 11.58 -3.83
CA LYS A 13 2.24 12.20 -5.17
C LYS A 13 2.90 11.33 -6.21
N GLN A 14 4.11 10.84 -5.94
CA GLN A 14 4.83 9.93 -6.82
C GLN A 14 4.04 8.63 -7.04
N ALA A 15 3.53 8.02 -5.97
CA ALA A 15 2.72 6.80 -6.07
C ALA A 15 1.44 6.98 -6.89
N LEU A 16 0.82 8.16 -6.85
CA LEU A 16 -0.37 8.47 -7.65
C LEU A 16 -0.03 8.62 -9.15
N GLU A 17 1.14 9.16 -9.48
CA GLU A 17 1.61 9.25 -10.86
C GLU A 17 1.90 7.85 -11.43
N GLU A 18 2.64 7.03 -10.68
CA GLU A 18 2.96 5.65 -11.07
C GLU A 18 1.70 4.78 -11.20
N TYR A 19 0.75 4.87 -10.27
CA TYR A 19 -0.52 4.16 -10.38
C TYR A 19 -1.32 4.55 -11.65
N LYS A 20 -1.26 5.81 -12.09
CA LYS A 20 -1.94 6.23 -13.32
C LYS A 20 -1.32 5.62 -14.56
N GLU A 21 0.01 5.46 -14.57
CA GLU A 21 0.72 4.79 -15.64
C GLU A 21 0.32 3.32 -15.70
N ILE A 22 0.42 2.61 -14.58
CA ILE A 22 0.06 1.19 -14.45
C ILE A 22 -1.43 0.95 -14.77
N SER A 23 -2.33 1.85 -14.37
CA SER A 23 -3.76 1.74 -14.68
C SER A 23 -4.07 1.86 -16.19
N GLN A 24 -3.11 2.34 -16.99
CA GLN A 24 -3.22 2.43 -18.45
C GLN A 24 -2.46 1.32 -19.18
N GLU A 25 -1.70 0.48 -18.45
CA GLU A 25 -1.02 -0.66 -19.04
C GLU A 25 -2.02 -1.77 -19.36
N GLU A 26 -1.95 -2.33 -20.56
CA GLU A 26 -2.87 -3.40 -21.01
C GLU A 26 -2.56 -4.76 -20.37
N ASP A 27 -1.33 -4.97 -19.89
CA ASP A 27 -0.84 -6.21 -19.28
C ASP A 27 0.07 -5.89 -18.09
N PRO A 28 -0.49 -5.34 -16.98
CA PRO A 28 0.28 -5.08 -15.77
C PRO A 28 0.74 -6.41 -15.16
N ASP A 29 1.88 -6.39 -14.46
CA ASP A 29 2.41 -7.62 -13.91
C ASP A 29 1.51 -8.20 -12.78
N ALA A 30 1.71 -9.49 -12.47
CA ALA A 30 0.89 -10.19 -11.50
C ALA A 30 1.01 -9.62 -10.06
N TRP A 31 2.05 -8.86 -9.76
CA TRP A 31 2.20 -8.17 -8.49
C TRP A 31 1.38 -6.88 -8.48
N ASP A 32 1.50 -6.06 -9.53
CA ASP A 32 0.74 -4.83 -9.70
C ASP A 32 -0.78 -5.08 -9.73
N GLU A 33 -1.20 -6.16 -10.41
CA GLU A 33 -2.60 -6.59 -10.43
C GLU A 33 -3.10 -6.91 -9.00
N ARG A 34 -2.31 -7.66 -8.22
CA ARG A 34 -2.69 -8.03 -6.84
C ARG A 34 -2.80 -6.83 -5.92
N ILE A 35 -1.87 -5.88 -6.04
CA ILE A 35 -1.91 -4.65 -5.24
C ILE A 35 -3.07 -3.77 -5.68
N SER A 36 -3.31 -3.61 -6.98
CA SER A 36 -4.44 -2.85 -7.52
C SER A 36 -5.78 -3.41 -7.04
N ASN A 37 -5.91 -4.74 -7.00
CA ASN A 37 -7.09 -5.44 -6.47
C ASN A 37 -7.35 -5.21 -4.98
N THR A 38 -6.40 -4.64 -4.23
CA THR A 38 -6.64 -4.23 -2.83
C THR A 38 -7.35 -2.88 -2.70
N GLY A 39 -7.38 -2.07 -3.77
CA GLY A 39 -7.85 -0.69 -3.74
C GLY A 39 -6.92 0.29 -3.00
N CYS A 40 -5.72 -0.16 -2.59
CA CYS A 40 -4.77 0.61 -1.78
C CYS A 40 -3.39 0.72 -2.43
N TYR A 41 -3.33 0.74 -3.76
CA TYR A 41 -2.08 0.78 -4.51
C TYR A 41 -1.23 1.99 -4.13
N VAL A 42 -1.85 3.17 -4.15
CA VAL A 42 -1.15 4.45 -3.91
C VAL A 42 -0.57 4.49 -2.50
N GLU A 43 -1.33 4.12 -1.48
CA GLU A 43 -0.86 4.12 -0.09
C GLU A 43 0.23 3.07 0.16
N ASN A 44 0.08 1.88 -0.44
CA ASN A 44 1.10 0.82 -0.36
C ASN A 44 2.42 1.28 -0.99
N LEU A 45 2.37 1.81 -2.21
CA LEU A 45 3.56 2.27 -2.92
C LEU A 45 4.19 3.49 -2.22
N ALA A 46 3.39 4.45 -1.74
CA ALA A 46 3.90 5.60 -0.98
C ALA A 46 4.67 5.16 0.27
N LEU A 47 4.18 4.15 0.99
CA LEU A 47 4.85 3.57 2.14
C LEU A 47 6.18 2.92 1.74
N GLN A 48 6.22 2.14 0.66
CA GLN A 48 7.45 1.54 0.15
C GLN A 48 8.48 2.57 -0.31
N LEU A 49 8.05 3.61 -1.03
CA LEU A 49 8.89 4.72 -1.45
C LEU A 49 9.51 5.46 -0.26
N CYS A 50 8.74 5.69 0.81
CA CYS A 50 9.27 6.28 2.03
C CYS A 50 10.38 5.43 2.66
N HIS A 51 10.18 4.12 2.74
CA HIS A 51 11.21 3.23 3.28
C HIS A 51 12.44 3.12 2.37
N ALA A 52 12.25 3.14 1.05
CA ALA A 52 13.34 3.15 0.10
C ALA A 52 14.23 4.39 0.24
N ASP A 53 13.63 5.57 0.49
CA ASP A 53 14.37 6.83 0.67
C ASP A 53 15.02 6.94 2.06
N THR A 54 14.31 6.52 3.11
CA THR A 54 14.77 6.71 4.50
C THR A 54 15.58 5.54 5.08
N GLY A 55 15.37 4.34 4.55
CA GLY A 55 15.89 3.09 5.12
C GLY A 55 15.33 2.73 6.50
N ASP A 56 14.30 3.44 6.99
CA ASP A 56 13.74 3.23 8.33
C ASP A 56 12.22 3.42 8.34
N TRP A 57 11.49 2.32 8.50
CA TRP A 57 10.03 2.31 8.61
C TRP A 57 9.48 3.20 9.73
N ARG A 58 10.27 3.48 10.77
CA ARG A 58 9.87 4.39 11.86
C ARG A 58 9.79 5.84 11.40
N GLN A 59 10.36 6.20 10.27
CA GLN A 59 10.24 7.56 9.73
C GLN A 59 8.99 7.70 8.83
N CYS A 60 8.33 6.59 8.50
CA CYS A 60 7.20 6.52 7.56
C CYS A 60 5.84 6.37 8.27
N PHE A 61 5.69 6.98 9.47
CA PHE A 61 4.45 6.85 10.26
C PHE A 61 3.22 7.42 9.54
N GLN A 62 3.39 8.48 8.74
CA GLN A 62 2.31 9.09 7.99
C GLN A 62 1.79 8.14 6.90
N GLU A 63 2.69 7.61 6.07
CA GLU A 63 2.38 6.67 5.00
C GLU A 63 1.80 5.37 5.55
N MET A 64 2.34 4.88 6.68
CA MET A 64 1.80 3.70 7.37
C MET A 64 0.37 3.93 7.86
N SER A 65 0.07 5.13 8.37
CA SER A 65 -1.29 5.46 8.84
C SER A 65 -2.29 5.52 7.69
N LEU A 66 -1.90 6.14 6.56
CA LEU A 66 -2.71 6.18 5.35
C LEU A 66 -2.97 4.77 4.79
N PHE A 67 -1.94 3.94 4.71
CA PHE A 67 -2.10 2.56 4.25
C PHE A 67 -3.05 1.75 5.13
N ARG A 68 -2.94 1.87 6.46
CA ARG A 68 -3.85 1.19 7.40
C ARG A 68 -5.29 1.66 7.26
N GLU A 69 -5.49 2.96 7.09
CA GLU A 69 -6.82 3.54 6.88
C GLU A 69 -7.44 3.01 5.58
N CYS A 70 -6.71 3.09 4.46
CA CYS A 70 -7.15 2.53 3.19
C CYS A 70 -7.48 1.03 3.30
N TRP A 71 -6.58 0.26 3.91
CA TRP A 71 -6.74 -1.18 4.07
C TRP A 71 -8.02 -1.54 4.83
N SER A 72 -8.33 -0.78 5.88
CA SER A 72 -9.54 -0.97 6.67
C SER A 72 -10.80 -0.56 5.89
N GLN A 73 -10.74 0.47 5.06
CA GLN A 73 -11.89 0.95 4.28
C GLN A 73 -12.23 0.02 3.10
N ASN A 74 -11.23 -0.59 2.48
CA ASN A 74 -11.40 -1.54 1.37
C ASN A 74 -11.71 -2.98 1.82
N GLY A 75 -12.00 -3.21 3.11
CA GLY A 75 -12.40 -4.53 3.60
C GLY A 75 -11.28 -5.58 3.59
N ASN A 76 -10.02 -5.17 3.50
CA ASN A 76 -8.90 -6.11 3.31
C ASN A 76 -8.49 -6.89 4.57
N ARG A 77 -9.22 -6.75 5.69
CA ARG A 77 -8.92 -7.47 6.95
C ARG A 77 -8.95 -8.99 6.79
N GLU A 78 -9.88 -9.49 5.99
CA GLU A 78 -10.06 -10.94 5.77
C GLU A 78 -9.00 -11.53 4.83
N ARG A 79 -8.17 -10.70 4.18
CA ARG A 79 -7.05 -11.18 3.33
C ARG A 79 -5.87 -11.71 4.14
N ILE A 80 -5.91 -11.56 5.47
CA ILE A 80 -4.89 -12.04 6.40
C ILE A 80 -5.52 -13.10 7.29
N ASP A 81 -5.67 -14.32 6.76
CA ASP A 81 -6.06 -15.48 7.56
C ASP A 81 -4.81 -16.12 8.19
N THR A 82 -4.88 -16.51 9.46
CA THR A 82 -3.77 -17.20 10.13
C THR A 82 -3.89 -18.69 9.86
N VAL A 83 -2.97 -19.25 9.08
CA VAL A 83 -2.87 -20.70 8.91
C VAL A 83 -2.13 -21.31 10.10
N ASP A 84 -2.78 -22.25 10.79
CA ASP A 84 -2.10 -23.07 11.80
C ASP A 84 -1.04 -23.92 11.11
N ARG A 85 0.20 -23.84 11.59
CA ARG A 85 1.28 -24.68 11.09
C ARG A 85 1.08 -26.10 11.64
N ASP A 86 0.48 -26.98 10.84
CA ASP A 86 0.33 -28.38 11.21
C ASP A 86 1.72 -29.02 11.43
N ASN A 87 1.95 -29.51 12.64
CA ASN A 87 3.22 -30.04 13.11
C ASN A 87 3.34 -31.56 12.83
N SER A 88 2.52 -32.09 11.92
CA SER A 88 2.38 -33.52 11.61
C SER A 88 3.41 -34.09 10.63
N GLN A 89 4.42 -33.31 10.22
CA GLN A 89 5.52 -33.76 9.36
C GLN A 89 6.89 -33.67 10.05
N SER A 90 7.04 -34.36 11.19
CA SER A 90 8.35 -34.70 11.78
C SER A 90 8.54 -36.20 11.84
#